data_AF-A0A6B3TU36-F1
#
_entry.id   AF-A0A6B3TU36-F1
#
_cell.length_a   1.000
_cell.length_b   1.000
_cell.length_c   1.000
_cell.angle_alpha   90.00
_cell.angle_beta   90.00
_cell.angle_gamma   90.00
#
_symmetry.space_group_name_H-M   'P 1'
#
loop_
_entity.id
_entity.type
_entity.pdbx_description
1 polymer ?
#
loop_
_entity_poly.entity_id
_entity_poly.type
_entity_poly.pdbx_seq_one_letter_code
_entity_poly.pdbx_strand_id
1 'polypeptide(L)' 'MKEPLEYSPIFYNEVIHYLETKWNRQLDDHERHVLIEGYRFGRLIEAENEIKILFSNQ' A
#
# COMPACT_ATOMS: atom_id res chain seq x y z
N MET A 1 16.62 -0.87 -11.63
CA MET A 1 16.15 -0.71 -10.23
C MET A 1 14.64 -0.76 -10.27
N LYS A 2 13.99 -1.60 -9.47
CA LYS A 2 12.55 -1.43 -9.23
C LYS A 2 12.43 -0.26 -8.28
N GLU A 3 11.74 0.81 -8.67
CA GLU A 3 11.47 1.89 -7.75
C GLU A 3 10.66 1.34 -6.57
N PRO A 4 10.93 1.76 -5.32
CA PRO A 4 10.23 1.25 -4.12
C PRO A 4 8.70 1.43 -4.14
N LEU A 5 8.17 2.13 -5.14
CA LEU A 5 6.79 2.56 -5.28
C LEU A 5 6.05 1.87 -6.45
N GLU A 6 6.75 1.13 -7.31
CA GLU A 6 6.12 0.40 -8.43
C GLU A 6 5.79 -1.04 -8.04
N TYR A 7 4.59 -1.26 -7.51
CA TYR A 7 4.02 -2.59 -7.33
C TYR A 7 3.06 -2.95 -8.48
N SER A 8 2.97 -4.26 -8.72
CA SER A 8 2.02 -4.81 -9.68
C SER A 8 0.60 -4.41 -9.27
N PRO A 9 -0.21 -3.87 -10.20
CA PRO A 9 -1.61 -3.49 -9.96
C PRO A 9 -2.45 -4.57 -9.27
N ILE A 10 -2.05 -5.84 -9.40
CA ILE A 10 -2.71 -7.00 -8.81
C ILE A 10 -2.89 -6.91 -7.29
N PHE A 11 -1.93 -6.34 -6.55
CA PHE A 11 -1.99 -6.28 -5.09
C PHE A 11 -2.96 -5.22 -4.57
N TYR A 12 -3.15 -4.13 -5.32
CA TYR A 12 -4.15 -3.12 -4.98
C TYR A 12 -5.58 -3.64 -5.20
N ASN A 13 -5.74 -4.46 -6.24
CA ASN A 13 -7.03 -5.03 -6.60
C ASN A 13 -7.59 -5.97 -5.51
N GLU A 14 -6.74 -6.69 -4.78
CA GLU A 14 -7.18 -7.58 -3.69
C GLU A 14 -7.76 -6.81 -2.50
N VAL A 15 -7.13 -5.71 -2.09
CA VAL A 15 -7.60 -4.88 -0.97
C VAL A 15 -8.87 -4.15 -1.33
N ILE A 16 -8.93 -3.57 -2.54
CA ILE A 16 -10.13 -2.93 -3.07
C ILE A 16 -11.28 -3.95 -3.10
N HIS A 17 -11.04 -5.13 -3.67
CA HIS A 17 -12.06 -6.18 -3.76
C HIS A 17 -12.56 -6.64 -2.39
N TYR A 18 -11.67 -6.80 -1.41
CA TYR A 18 -12.03 -7.14 -0.04
C TYR A 18 -12.96 -6.09 0.58
N LEU A 19 -12.63 -4.80 0.45
CA LEU A 19 -13.42 -3.72 1.01
C LEU A 19 -14.78 -3.57 0.32
N GLU A 20 -14.82 -3.68 -1.00
CA GLU A 20 -16.06 -3.63 -1.77
C GLU A 20 -17.02 -4.78 -1.38
N THR A 21 -16.46 -5.97 -1.19
CA THR A 21 -17.22 -7.14 -0.72
C THR A 21 -17.73 -6.93 0.70
N LYS A 22 -16.87 -6.47 1.62
CA LYS A 22 -17.21 -6.26 3.03
C LYS A 22 -18.29 -5.20 3.21
N TRP A 23 -18.25 -4.13 2.41
CA TRP A 23 -19.20 -3.03 2.50
C TRP A 23 -20.40 -3.21 1.57
N ASN A 24 -20.41 -4.28 0.78
CA ASN A 24 -21.44 -4.58 -0.20
C ASN A 24 -21.74 -3.37 -1.11
N ARG A 25 -20.68 -2.67 -1.53
CA ARG A 25 -20.74 -1.51 -2.43
C ARG A 25 -19.43 -1.37 -3.19
N GLN A 26 -19.48 -0.76 -4.36
CA GLN A 26 -18.26 -0.33 -5.03
C GLN A 26 -17.67 0.90 -4.35
N LEU A 27 -16.34 0.99 -4.37
CA LEU A 27 -15.64 2.21 -4.01
C LEU A 27 -15.78 3.22 -5.15
N ASP A 28 -15.75 4.51 -4.83
CA ASP A 28 -15.57 5.52 -5.86
C ASP A 28 -14.08 5.68 -6.24
N ASP A 29 -13.81 6.46 -7.27
CA ASP A 29 -12.45 6.65 -7.78
C ASP A 29 -11.54 7.34 -6.76
N HIS A 30 -12.09 8.25 -5.96
CA HIS A 30 -11.34 8.94 -4.92
C HIS A 30 -10.98 7.99 -3.78
N GLU A 31 -11.92 7.14 -3.33
CA GLU A 31 -11.70 6.12 -2.32
C GLU A 31 -10.63 5.10 -2.75
N ARG A 32 -10.70 4.63 -4.00
CA ARG A 32 -9.67 3.73 -4.56
C ARG A 32 -8.31 4.42 -4.60
N HIS A 33 -8.26 5.68 -5.03
CA HIS A 33 -7.02 6.44 -5.09
C HIS A 33 -6.40 6.63 -3.69
N VAL A 34 -7.19 7.06 -2.71
CA VAL A 34 -6.73 7.24 -1.32
C VAL A 34 -6.22 5.93 -0.72
N LEU A 35 -6.86 4.79 -1.01
CA LEU A 35 -6.38 3.48 -0.55
C LEU A 35 -5.03 3.10 -1.14
N ILE A 36 -4.83 3.35 -2.44
CA ILE A 36 -3.55 3.08 -3.13
C ILE A 36 -2.45 3.95 -2.53
N GLU A 37 -2.70 5.24 -2.34
CA GLU A 37 -1.73 6.18 -1.74
C GLU A 37 -1.45 5.85 -0.28
N GLY A 38 -2.47 5.52 0.51
CA GLY A 38 -2.31 5.08 1.90
C GLY A 38 -1.45 3.81 2.01
N TYR A 39 -1.64 2.85 1.11
CA TYR A 39 -0.80 1.64 1.05
C TYR A 39 0.65 1.99 0.70
N ARG A 40 0.88 2.81 -0.34
CA ARG A 40 2.23 3.28 -0.73
C ARG A 40 2.94 3.96 0.44
N PHE A 41 2.22 4.82 1.15
CA PHE A 41 2.76 5.54 2.30
C PHE A 41 3.09 4.62 3.48
N GLY A 42 2.22 3.67 3.83
CA GLY A 42 2.49 2.70 4.89
C GLY A 42 3.76 1.89 4.63
N ARG A 43 3.96 1.48 3.37
CA ARG A 43 5.16 0.74 2.94
C ARG A 43 6.44 1.57 2.98
N LEU A 44 6.36 2.86 2.63
CA LEU A 44 7.49 3.76 2.77
C LEU A 44 7.94 3.81 4.24
N ILE A 45 6.99 3.95 5.18
CA ILE A 45 7.29 3.95 6.61
C ILE A 45 7.89 2.61 7.06
N GLU A 46 7.35 1.47 6.60
CA GLU A 46 7.92 0.14 6.87
C GLU A 46 9.39 0.05 6.42
N ALA A 47 9.68 0.46 5.18
CA ALA A 47 11.03 0.46 4.62
C ALA A 47 11.99 1.39 5.38
N GLU A 48 11.53 2.59 5.75
CA GLU A 48 12.31 3.52 6.58
C GLU A 48 12.63 2.93 7.96
N ASN A 49 11.68 2.21 8.56
CA ASN A 49 11.89 1.55 9.85
C ASN A 49 12.84 0.36 9.74
N GLU A 50 12.73 -0.46 8.69
CA GLU A 50 13.66 -1.56 8.40
C GLU A 50 15.10 -1.03 8.24
N ILE A 51 15.28 0.05 7.48
CA ILE A 51 16.57 0.75 7.33
C ILE A 51 17.11 1.18 8.70
N LYS A 52 16.30 1.86 9.52
CA LYS A 52 16.73 2.32 10.86
C LYS A 52 17.18 1.16 11.75
N ILE A 53 16.49 0.02 11.72
CA ILE A 53 16.86 -1.16 12.51
C ILE A 53 18.22 -1.72 12.06
N LEU A 54 18.45 -1.84 10.75
CA LEU A 54 19.70 -2.35 10.19
C LEU A 54 20.92 -1.50 10.56
N PHE A 55 20.76 -0.18 10.63
CA PHE A 55 21.84 0.76 10.98
C PHE A 55 21.97 1.06 12.47
N SER A 56 20.98 0.69 13.30
CA SER A 56 21.06 0.84 14.77
C SER A 56 21.75 -0.34 15.47
N ASN A 57 21.90 -1.48 14.78
CA ASN A 57 22.56 -2.69 15.26
C ASN A 57 24.04 -2.80 14.80
N GLN A 58 24.64 -1.70 14.31
CA GLN A 58 26.05 -1.60 13.94
C GLN A 58 26.87 -0.83 14.98
#